data_AF-A0A3N5MPS0-F1
#
_entry.id   AF-A0A3N5MPS0-F1
#
_cell.length_a   1.000
_cell.length_b   1.000
_cell.length_c   1.000
_cell.angle_alpha   90.00
_cell.angle_beta   90.00
_cell.angle_gamma   90.00
#
_symmetry.space_group_name_H-M   'P 1'
#
loop_
_entity.id
_entity.type
_entity.pdbx_description
1 polymer ?
#
loop_
_entity_poly.entity_id
_entity_poly.type
_entity_poly.pdbx_seq_one_letter_code
_entity_poly.pdbx_strand_id
1 'polypeptide(L)'
;MKLLGIEPPPALVGFVFRQRSLMSKRTALEAFFTAVADGNAVLAHSDAAWERLRPLVQPANDAELAAIRSFYRAGIPGPPWGEAETRSAERLFDMLAVLGDKELVGPRTRFDAKLFHGAG
;
A
#
# COMPACT_ATOMS: atom_id res chain seq x y z
N MET A 1 -13.92 6.16 0.65
CA MET A 1 -13.16 6.57 -0.54
C MET A 1 -14.06 6.93 -1.71
N LYS A 2 -14.91 6.03 -2.21
CA LYS A 2 -15.82 6.32 -3.33
C LYS A 2 -16.80 7.48 -3.07
N LEU A 3 -17.39 7.55 -1.88
CA LEU A 3 -18.24 8.69 -1.44
C LEU A 3 -17.48 10.02 -1.31
N LEU A 4 -16.14 9.98 -1.25
CA LEU A 4 -15.27 11.15 -1.22
C LEU A 4 -14.78 11.54 -2.64
N GLY A 5 -15.28 10.87 -3.70
CA GLY A 5 -14.84 11.11 -5.07
C GLY A 5 -13.43 10.61 -5.39
N ILE A 6 -12.90 9.69 -4.59
CA ILE A 6 -11.57 9.09 -4.77
C ILE A 6 -11.73 7.68 -5.32
N GLU A 7 -11.33 7.50 -6.58
CA GLU A 7 -11.36 6.22 -7.29
C GLU A 7 -10.17 6.13 -8.27
N PRO A 8 -9.37 5.03 -8.25
CA PRO A 8 -9.48 3.88 -7.34
C PRO A 8 -9.22 4.25 -5.86
N PRO A 9 -9.72 3.46 -4.89
CA PRO A 9 -9.35 3.64 -3.49
C PRO A 9 -7.82 3.60 -3.36
N PRO A 10 -7.19 4.64 -2.78
CA PRO A 10 -5.73 4.69 -2.66
C PRO A 10 -5.25 3.60 -1.72
N ALA A 11 -4.10 3.00 -2.03
CA ALA A 11 -3.44 2.09 -1.10
C ALA A 11 -3.04 2.87 0.17
N LEU A 12 -3.52 2.42 1.32
CA LEU A 12 -3.24 3.07 2.62
C LEU A 12 -1.99 2.51 3.31
N VAL A 13 -1.48 1.38 2.82
CA VAL A 13 -0.27 0.72 3.31
C VAL A 13 0.67 0.56 2.13
N GLY A 14 1.95 0.89 2.33
CA GLY A 14 2.96 0.80 1.30
C GLY A 14 4.37 0.85 1.87
N PHE A 15 5.35 0.67 0.99
CA PHE A 15 6.76 0.73 1.36
C PHE A 15 7.31 2.13 1.16
N VAL A 16 8.07 2.61 2.15
CA VAL A 16 8.82 3.86 2.08
C VAL A 16 10.31 3.57 2.17
N PHE A 17 11.08 4.24 1.34
CA PHE A 17 12.54 4.12 1.31
C PHE A 17 13.16 5.49 1.03
N ARG A 18 14.43 5.66 1.42
CA ARG A 18 15.17 6.87 1.11
C ARG A 18 15.51 6.91 -0.39
N GLN A 19 15.40 8.08 -1.01
CA GLN A 19 15.78 8.27 -2.42
C GLN A 19 17.22 7.83 -2.72
N ARG A 20 18.16 8.03 -1.79
CA ARG A 20 19.54 7.53 -1.93
C ARG A 20 19.59 6.02 -2.11
N SER A 21 18.70 5.27 -1.45
CA SER A 21 18.61 3.82 -1.58
C SER A 21 18.11 3.40 -2.97
N LEU A 22 17.20 4.16 -3.60
CA LEU A 22 16.81 3.90 -4.99
C LEU A 22 18.01 3.96 -5.93
N MET A 23 18.89 4.94 -5.72
CA MET A 23 20.04 5.15 -6.60
C MET A 23 21.14 4.11 -6.37
N SER A 24 21.40 3.73 -5.11
CA SER A 24 22.51 2.82 -4.78
C SER A 24 22.13 1.34 -4.73
N LYS A 25 20.84 1.00 -4.65
CA LYS A 25 20.35 -0.39 -4.49
C LYS A 25 19.20 -0.75 -5.42
N ARG A 26 19.13 -0.12 -6.60
CA ARG A 26 18.06 -0.33 -7.60
C ARG A 26 17.71 -1.81 -7.80
N THR A 27 18.70 -2.64 -8.16
CA THR A 27 18.49 -4.06 -8.43
C THR A 27 17.93 -4.84 -7.23
N ALA A 28 18.38 -4.51 -6.01
CA ALA A 28 17.87 -5.17 -4.81
C ALA A 28 16.43 -4.74 -4.49
N LEU A 29 16.07 -3.49 -4.77
CA LEU A 29 14.70 -3.00 -4.62
C LEU A 29 13.75 -3.59 -5.66
N GLU A 30 14.18 -3.71 -6.91
CA GLU A 30 13.43 -4.40 -7.97
C GLU A 30 13.17 -5.85 -7.58
N ALA A 31 14.21 -6.59 -7.15
CA ALA A 31 14.06 -7.96 -6.66
C ALA A 31 13.13 -8.06 -5.43
N PHE A 32 13.20 -7.10 -4.51
CA PHE A 32 12.31 -7.03 -3.36
C PHE A 32 10.84 -6.87 -3.79
N PHE A 33 10.54 -5.95 -4.72
CA PHE A 33 9.16 -5.76 -5.19
C PHE A 33 8.64 -6.95 -5.99
N THR A 34 9.48 -7.63 -6.76
CA THR A 34 9.12 -8.92 -7.38
C THR A 34 8.75 -9.95 -6.32
N ALA A 35 9.58 -10.12 -5.27
CA ALA A 35 9.29 -11.07 -4.19
C ALA A 35 8.00 -10.72 -3.41
N VAL A 36 7.71 -9.43 -3.22
CA VAL A 36 6.44 -8.97 -2.63
C VAL A 36 5.26 -9.32 -3.53
N ALA A 37 5.37 -9.09 -4.84
CA ALA A 37 4.31 -9.42 -5.80
C ALA A 37 4.04 -10.94 -5.83
N ASP A 38 5.09 -11.76 -5.88
CA ASP A 38 4.98 -13.22 -5.85
C ASP A 38 4.34 -13.71 -4.54
N GLY A 39 4.75 -13.14 -3.40
CA GLY A 39 4.17 -13.43 -2.09
C GLY A 39 2.68 -13.09 -2.04
N ASN A 40 2.29 -11.91 -2.53
CA ASN A 40 0.89 -11.50 -2.61
C ASN A 40 0.09 -12.43 -3.52
N ALA A 41 0.63 -12.86 -4.66
CA ALA A 41 -0.04 -13.80 -5.55
C ALA A 41 -0.31 -15.15 -4.86
N VAL A 42 0.64 -15.66 -4.07
CA VAL A 42 0.42 -16.87 -3.26
C VAL A 42 -0.67 -16.64 -2.21
N LEU A 43 -0.60 -15.55 -1.46
CA LEU A 43 -1.57 -15.25 -0.40
C LEU A 43 -2.97 -14.94 -0.94
N ALA A 44 -3.07 -14.43 -2.16
CA ALA A 44 -4.33 -14.20 -2.86
C ALA A 44 -5.11 -15.50 -3.12
N HIS A 45 -4.42 -16.61 -3.32
CA HIS A 45 -5.02 -17.84 -3.85
C HIS A 45 -4.84 -19.10 -2.98
N SER A 46 -3.91 -19.10 -2.02
CA SER A 46 -3.61 -20.28 -1.21
C SER A 46 -4.07 -20.13 0.23
N ASP A 47 -5.15 -20.81 0.60
CA ASP A 47 -5.60 -20.90 2.00
C ASP A 47 -4.59 -21.65 2.88
N ALA A 48 -3.90 -22.66 2.33
CA ALA A 48 -2.84 -23.39 3.04
C ALA A 48 -1.64 -22.50 3.40
N ALA A 49 -1.34 -21.48 2.58
CA ALA A 49 -0.30 -20.51 2.92
C ALA A 49 -0.67 -19.69 4.17
N TRP A 50 -1.95 -19.37 4.37
CA TRP A 50 -2.44 -18.67 5.56
C TRP A 50 -2.31 -19.51 6.83
N GLU A 51 -2.57 -20.82 6.76
CA GLU A 51 -2.35 -21.71 7.90
C GLU A 51 -0.86 -21.78 8.30
N ARG A 52 0.04 -21.78 7.32
CA ARG A 52 1.50 -21.71 7.58
C ARG A 52 1.92 -20.41 8.25
N LEU A 53 1.22 -19.30 7.97
CA LEU A 53 1.47 -17.99 8.57
C LEU A 53 0.83 -17.81 9.94
N ARG A 54 -0.02 -18.74 10.40
CA ARG A 54 -0.74 -18.63 11.67
C ARG A 54 0.16 -18.29 12.88
N PRO A 55 1.38 -18.85 13.05
CA PRO A 55 2.26 -18.48 14.16
C PRO A 55 2.77 -17.03 14.11
N LEU A 56 2.81 -16.42 12.91
CA LEU A 56 3.20 -15.03 12.70
C LEU A 56 2.02 -14.08 12.85
N VAL A 57 0.83 -14.50 12.40
CA VAL A 57 -0.42 -13.72 12.49
C VAL A 57 -0.97 -13.71 13.92
N GLN A 58 -0.77 -14.80 14.68
CA GLN A 58 -1.24 -14.96 16.06
C GLN A 58 -2.74 -14.64 16.27
N PRO A 59 -3.65 -15.20 15.46
CA PRO A 59 -5.08 -14.97 15.63
C PRO A 59 -5.57 -15.65 16.93
N ALA A 60 -6.49 -15.01 17.63
CA ALA A 60 -7.15 -15.56 18.82
C ALA A 60 -8.02 -16.78 18.48
N ASN A 61 -8.57 -16.85 17.27
CA ASN A 61 -9.39 -17.97 16.79
C ASN A 61 -9.42 -18.05 15.25
N ASP A 62 -10.06 -19.11 14.72
CA ASP A 62 -10.16 -19.35 13.27
C ASP A 62 -10.96 -18.28 12.54
N ALA A 63 -11.99 -17.71 13.17
CA ALA A 63 -12.79 -16.66 12.57
C ALA A 63 -11.98 -15.37 12.37
N GLU A 64 -11.11 -15.03 13.32
CA GLU A 64 -10.19 -13.91 13.19
C GLU A 64 -9.16 -14.15 12.07
N LEU A 65 -8.59 -15.35 11.96
CA LEU A 65 -7.69 -15.68 10.85
C LEU A 65 -8.39 -15.54 9.49
N ALA A 66 -9.63 -16.02 9.38
CA ALA A 66 -10.43 -15.90 8.18
C ALA A 66 -10.73 -14.44 7.83
N ALA A 67 -11.03 -13.60 8.83
CA ALA A 67 -11.24 -12.17 8.65
C ALA A 67 -9.96 -11.46 8.17
N ILE A 68 -8.82 -11.71 8.83
CA ILE A 68 -7.51 -11.15 8.44
C ILE A 68 -7.18 -11.53 7.00
N ARG A 69 -7.32 -12.81 6.64
CA ARG A 69 -7.11 -13.29 5.26
C ARG A 69 -8.01 -12.55 4.27
N SER A 70 -9.29 -12.42 4.58
CA SER A 70 -10.25 -11.73 3.70
C SER A 70 -9.89 -10.25 3.50
N PHE A 71 -9.59 -9.53 4.59
CA PHE A 71 -9.21 -8.12 4.51
C PHE A 71 -7.88 -7.92 3.80
N TYR A 72 -6.89 -8.79 4.06
CA TYR A 72 -5.61 -8.75 3.36
C TYR A 72 -5.81 -8.94 1.86
N ARG A 73 -6.56 -9.97 1.43
CA ARG A 73 -6.86 -10.21 0.01
C ARG A 73 -7.56 -9.03 -0.65
N ALA A 74 -8.52 -8.42 0.04
CA ALA A 74 -9.20 -7.22 -0.46
C ALA A 74 -8.27 -5.99 -0.53
N GLY A 75 -7.19 -5.97 0.25
CA GLY A 75 -6.19 -4.90 0.29
C GLY A 75 -4.97 -5.13 -0.60
N ILE A 76 -4.84 -6.28 -1.26
CA ILE A 76 -3.76 -6.50 -2.24
C ILE A 76 -3.94 -5.48 -3.38
N PRO A 77 -2.96 -4.60 -3.63
CA PRO A 77 -3.06 -3.61 -4.69
C PRO A 77 -3.32 -4.30 -6.04
N GLY A 78 -4.20 -3.70 -6.84
CA GLY A 78 -4.52 -4.17 -8.19
C GLY A 78 -3.37 -3.94 -9.19
N PRO A 79 -3.64 -3.72 -10.49
CA PRO A 79 -2.61 -3.50 -11.51
C PRO A 79 -1.54 -2.46 -11.11
N PRO A 80 -0.37 -2.43 -11.80
CA PRO A 80 0.77 -1.63 -11.40
C PRO A 80 0.40 -0.19 -11.08
N TRP A 81 0.97 0.34 -10.00
CA TRP A 81 0.76 1.73 -9.59
C TRP A 81 0.97 2.68 -10.76
N GLY A 82 -0.03 3.48 -11.09
CA GLY A 82 0.01 4.43 -12.19
C GLY A 82 -0.52 5.81 -11.80
N GLU A 83 -0.88 6.57 -12.83
CA GLU A 83 -1.37 7.94 -12.64
C GLU A 83 -2.69 8.00 -11.87
N ALA A 84 -3.58 7.02 -12.06
CA ALA A 84 -4.89 7.01 -11.39
C ALA A 84 -4.74 6.83 -9.88
N GLU A 85 -3.84 5.93 -9.46
CA GLU A 85 -3.49 5.70 -8.07
C GLU A 85 -2.80 6.93 -7.47
N THR A 86 -1.89 7.53 -8.22
CA THR A 86 -1.19 8.77 -7.82
C THR A 86 -2.17 9.93 -7.62
N ARG A 87 -3.10 10.15 -8.55
CA ARG A 87 -4.16 11.16 -8.42
C ARG A 87 -5.08 10.87 -7.24
N SER A 88 -5.36 9.60 -6.96
CA SER A 88 -6.18 9.21 -5.81
C SER A 88 -5.47 9.49 -4.49
N ALA A 89 -4.16 9.25 -4.43
CA ALA A 89 -3.32 9.62 -3.29
C ALA A 89 -3.25 11.14 -3.10
N GLU A 90 -3.11 11.91 -4.19
CA GLU A 90 -3.12 13.38 -4.18
C GLU A 90 -4.43 13.92 -3.61
N ARG A 91 -5.58 13.45 -4.11
CA ARG A 91 -6.90 13.86 -3.60
C ARG A 91 -7.06 13.56 -2.11
N LEU A 92 -6.62 12.38 -1.67
CA LEU A 92 -6.68 12.02 -0.25
C LEU A 92 -5.78 12.95 0.57
N PHE A 93 -4.56 13.20 0.11
CA PHE A 93 -3.61 14.11 0.77
C PHE A 93 -4.20 15.51 0.89
N ASP A 94 -4.75 16.07 -0.17
CA ASP A 94 -5.32 17.42 -0.18
C ASP A 94 -6.52 17.53 0.77
N MET A 95 -7.41 16.52 0.78
CA MET A 95 -8.51 16.47 1.73
C MET A 95 -8.01 16.45 3.18
N LEU A 96 -7.01 15.62 3.47
CA LEU A 96 -6.40 15.55 4.80
C LEU A 96 -5.69 16.86 5.16
N ALA A 97 -5.01 17.50 4.23
CA ALA A 97 -4.32 18.77 4.45
C ALA A 97 -5.31 19.92 4.74
N VAL A 98 -6.48 19.92 4.10
CA VAL A 98 -7.56 20.90 4.36
C VAL A 98 -8.25 20.63 5.70
N LEU A 99 -8.55 19.37 6.01
CA LEU A 99 -9.32 18.99 7.19
C LEU A 99 -8.47 18.88 8.47
N GLY A 100 -7.18 18.58 8.34
CA GLY A 100 -6.28 18.23 9.43
C GLY A 100 -5.54 19.38 10.10
N ASP A 101 -5.82 20.62 9.70
CA ASP A 101 -5.08 21.82 10.11
C ASP A 101 -3.54 21.67 9.92
N LYS A 102 -2.75 22.64 10.39
CA LYS A 102 -1.29 22.69 10.20
C LYS A 102 -0.54 21.57 10.93
N GLU A 103 -1.17 20.91 11.90
CA GLU A 103 -0.56 19.84 12.68
C GLU A 103 -0.42 18.54 11.90
N LEU A 104 -1.33 18.26 10.94
CA LEU A 104 -1.35 16.96 10.27
C LEU A 104 -0.26 16.81 9.19
N VAL A 105 0.00 17.86 8.42
CA VAL A 105 0.95 17.81 7.27
C VAL A 105 2.23 18.61 7.51
N GLY A 106 2.28 19.43 8.56
CA GLY A 106 3.37 20.35 8.82
C GLY A 106 3.35 21.58 7.89
N PRO A 107 4.07 22.65 8.26
CA PRO A 107 4.05 23.90 7.50
C PRO A 107 4.70 23.74 6.12
N ARG A 108 3.97 24.16 5.08
CA ARG A 108 4.40 24.21 3.66
C ARG A 108 4.61 22.85 2.98
N THR A 109 4.14 21.75 3.55
CA THR A 109 4.12 20.46 2.84
C THR A 109 3.10 20.50 1.70
N ARG A 110 3.47 19.92 0.56
CA ARG A 110 2.63 19.77 -0.62
C ARG A 110 2.78 18.34 -1.14
N PHE A 111 1.77 17.85 -1.83
CA PHE A 111 1.87 16.60 -2.54
C PHE A 111 2.97 16.69 -3.61
N ASP A 112 3.81 15.65 -3.69
CA ASP A 112 4.83 15.52 -4.74
C ASP A 112 4.68 14.15 -5.40
N ALA A 113 4.10 14.14 -6.59
CA ALA A 113 3.90 12.92 -7.39
C ALA A 113 5.22 12.20 -7.70
N LYS A 114 6.35 12.92 -7.76
CA LYS A 114 7.66 12.34 -8.09
C LYS A 114 8.22 11.44 -6.99
N LEU A 115 7.62 11.47 -5.80
CA LEU A 115 7.98 10.56 -4.71
C LEU A 115 7.38 9.16 -4.87
N PHE A 116 6.39 8.98 -5.74
CA PHE A 116 5.76 7.69 -5.99
C PHE A 116 6.49 6.95 -7.12
N HIS A 117 7.01 5.77 -6.80
CA HIS A 117 7.73 4.93 -7.74
C HIS A 117 6.76 4.04 -8.52
N GLY A 118 6.84 4.03 -9.86
CA GLY A 118 5.88 3.33 -10.73
C GLY A 118 4.99 4.28 -11.54
N ALA A 119 4.89 5.54 -11.14
CA ALA A 119 4.45 6.60 -12.02
C ALA A 119 5.55 6.81 -13.08
N GLY A 120 5.29 6.36 -14.30
CA GLY A 120 6.03 6.80 -15.48
C GLY A 120 5.88 8.31 -15.68
#